data_AF-A0A1B6FSL8-F1
#
_entry.id   AF-A0A1B6FSL8-F1
#
_cell.length_a   1.000
_cell.length_b   1.000
_cell.length_c   1.000
_cell.angle_alpha   90.00
_cell.angle_beta   90.00
_cell.angle_gamma   90.00
#
_symmetry.space_group_name_H-M   'P 1'
#
loop_
_entity.id
_entity.type
_entity.pdbx_description
1 polymer ?
#
loop_
_entity_poly.entity_id
_entity_poly.type
_entity_poly.pdbx_seq_one_letter_code
_entity_poly.pdbx_strand_id
1 'polypeptide(L)'
;QCMTQDDCPESLTCVDMKCADPCPGACADKSSCQVHKHVPFCACPPGFFGDPFTGCNRQQLQIQCLENDDCPSDRTCVKQKCEDPCYDVCNGNNTSCQVRNHIPYCNCKPGFFGDP
;
A
#
# COMPACT_ATOMS: atom_id res chain seq x y z
N GLN A 1 29.39 -0.80 31.99
CA GLN A 1 30.30 -0.48 30.87
C GLN A 1 30.38 -1.74 30.03
N CYS A 2 30.41 -1.63 28.70
CA CYS A 2 30.29 -2.75 27.76
C CYS A 2 31.49 -2.79 26.79
N MET A 3 31.78 -3.96 26.24
CA MET A 3 32.77 -4.20 25.17
C MET A 3 32.11 -4.81 23.92
N THR A 4 31.05 -5.59 24.12
CA THR A 4 30.22 -6.16 23.05
C THR A 4 28.74 -5.84 23.27
N GLN A 5 27.90 -6.17 22.28
CA GLN A 5 26.46 -5.96 22.36
C GLN A 5 25.82 -6.82 23.47
N ASP A 6 26.31 -8.04 23.65
CA ASP A 6 25.80 -9.01 24.64
C ASP A 6 26.03 -8.59 26.10
N ASP A 7 26.91 -7.60 26.34
CA ASP A 7 27.11 -7.00 27.67
C ASP A 7 25.96 -6.07 28.08
N CYS A 8 25.09 -5.72 27.13
CA CYS A 8 23.93 -4.87 27.35
C CYS A 8 22.64 -5.70 27.38
N PRO A 9 21.55 -5.19 27.98
CA PRO A 9 20.22 -5.73 27.77
C PRO A 9 19.85 -5.76 26.29
N GLU A 10 19.01 -6.69 25.85
CA GLU A 10 18.59 -6.83 24.44
C GLU A 10 17.95 -5.55 23.85
N SER A 11 17.48 -4.64 24.70
CA SER A 11 16.91 -3.34 24.34
C SER A 11 17.93 -2.22 24.12
N LEU A 12 19.23 -2.45 24.38
CA LEU A 12 20.29 -1.44 24.28
C LEU A 12 21.45 -1.95 23.42
N THR A 13 22.22 -1.05 22.83
CA THR A 13 23.43 -1.36 22.08
C THR A 13 24.67 -0.81 22.78
N CYS A 14 25.82 -1.47 22.61
CA CYS A 14 27.09 -0.94 23.09
C CYS A 14 27.65 0.10 22.10
N VAL A 15 27.68 1.35 22.52
CA VAL A 15 28.25 2.50 21.79
C VAL A 15 29.19 3.23 22.74
N ASP A 16 30.44 3.47 22.31
CA ASP A 16 31.47 4.14 23.11
C ASP A 16 31.62 3.55 24.54
N MET A 17 31.62 2.21 24.63
CA MET A 17 31.71 1.43 25.88
C MET A 17 30.55 1.64 26.87
N LYS A 18 29.43 2.20 26.40
CA LYS A 18 28.21 2.43 27.17
C LYS A 18 26.99 1.81 26.47
N CYS A 19 26.10 1.23 27.25
CA CYS A 19 24.82 0.77 26.74
C CYS A 19 23.93 1.98 26.47
N ALA A 20 23.54 2.17 25.21
CA ALA A 20 22.71 3.27 24.73
C ALA A 20 21.55 2.73 23.89
N ASP A 21 20.47 3.49 23.81
CA ASP A 21 19.35 3.15 22.93
C ASP A 21 19.77 3.39 21.46
N PRO A 22 19.65 2.39 20.57
CA PRO A 22 19.95 2.55 19.15
C PRO A 22 18.87 3.30 18.36
N CYS A 23 17.69 3.57 18.91
CA CYS A 23 16.59 4.19 18.19
C CYS A 23 16.78 5.66 17.76
N PRO A 24 17.42 6.55 18.55
CA PRO A 24 17.61 7.94 18.16
C PRO A 24 18.39 8.08 16.84
N GLY A 25 17.70 8.57 15.80
CA GLY A 25 18.27 8.78 14.46
C GLY A 25 18.28 7.54 13.54
N ALA A 26 17.80 6.38 14.00
CA ALA A 26 17.75 5.17 13.18
C ALA A 26 16.52 5.09 12.26
N CYS A 27 15.37 5.62 12.72
CA CYS A 27 14.11 5.57 11.98
C CYS A 27 13.65 6.97 11.54
N ALA A 28 12.87 7.04 10.47
CA ALA A 28 12.35 8.32 9.96
C ALA A 28 11.20 8.86 10.82
N ASP A 29 10.83 10.12 10.57
CA ASP A 29 9.71 10.77 11.24
C ASP A 29 8.40 9.97 11.08
N LYS A 30 7.60 9.96 12.15
CA LYS A 30 6.30 9.26 12.23
C LYS A 30 6.39 7.73 12.11
N SER A 31 7.57 7.15 12.28
CA SER A 31 7.76 5.70 12.44
C SER A 31 7.82 5.32 13.93
N SER A 32 7.60 4.04 14.22
CA SER A 32 7.82 3.42 15.52
C SER A 32 9.15 2.68 15.50
N CYS A 33 9.96 2.87 16.53
CA CYS A 33 11.20 2.13 16.71
C CYS A 33 11.06 1.11 17.84
N GLN A 34 11.47 -0.13 17.58
CA GLN A 34 11.59 -1.18 18.59
C GLN A 34 12.95 -1.83 18.49
N VAL A 35 13.61 -2.10 19.62
CA VAL A 35 14.91 -2.75 19.61
C VAL A 35 14.72 -4.26 19.71
N HIS A 36 15.31 -5.00 18.78
CA HIS A 36 15.35 -6.45 18.83
C HIS A 36 16.81 -6.92 18.77
N LYS A 37 17.29 -7.52 19.87
CA LYS A 37 18.68 -8.01 19.99
C LYS A 37 19.71 -6.94 19.63
N HIS A 38 19.65 -5.80 20.32
CA HIS A 38 20.55 -4.66 20.16
C HIS A 38 20.42 -3.91 18.81
N VAL A 39 19.50 -4.31 17.92
CA VAL A 39 19.29 -3.70 16.60
C VAL A 39 17.96 -2.93 16.57
N PRO A 40 17.94 -1.68 16.08
CA PRO A 40 16.70 -0.94 15.92
C PRO A 40 15.88 -1.49 14.74
N PHE A 41 14.61 -1.75 14.98
CA PHE A 41 13.61 -2.16 14.00
C PHE A 41 12.59 -1.05 13.84
N CYS A 42 12.48 -0.53 12.63
CA CYS A 42 11.59 0.56 12.29
C CYS A 42 10.32 0.02 11.62
N ALA A 43 9.14 0.46 12.08
CA ALA A 43 7.86 0.09 11.48
C ALA A 43 6.92 1.30 11.42
N CYS A 44 6.06 1.36 10.40
CA CYS A 44 5.01 2.38 10.39
C CYS A 44 3.95 2.03 11.43
N PRO A 45 3.52 3.00 12.27
CA PRO A 45 2.46 2.78 13.24
C PRO A 45 1.14 2.46 12.54
N PRO A 46 0.15 1.86 13.25
CA PRO A 46 -1.14 1.52 12.67
C PRO A 46 -1.81 2.71 11.96
N GLY A 47 -2.27 2.50 10.73
CA GLY A 47 -2.88 3.54 9.89
C GLY A 47 -1.89 4.42 9.11
N PHE A 48 -0.59 4.15 9.24
CA PHE A 48 0.45 4.76 8.42
C PHE A 48 1.09 3.73 7.50
N PHE A 49 1.51 4.19 6.33
CA PHE A 49 2.09 3.39 5.27
C PHE A 49 3.27 4.14 4.64
N GLY A 50 4.14 3.42 3.96
CA GLY A 50 5.38 3.93 3.40
C GLY A 50 6.56 3.11 3.88
N ASP A 51 7.76 3.70 3.80
CA ASP A 51 9.00 3.11 4.26
C ASP A 51 9.39 3.74 5.62
N PRO A 52 9.50 2.95 6.70
CA PRO A 52 9.87 3.44 8.03
C PRO A 52 11.23 4.15 8.13
N PHE A 53 12.12 3.98 7.15
CA PHE A 53 13.43 4.63 7.10
C PHE A 53 13.43 5.93 6.29
N THR A 54 12.40 6.19 5.49
CA THR A 54 12.28 7.43 4.70
C THR A 54 11.10 8.30 5.11
N GLY A 55 10.04 7.71 5.67
CA GLY A 55 8.91 8.41 6.24
C GLY A 55 7.61 7.62 6.14
N CYS A 56 6.84 7.62 7.23
CA CYS A 56 5.51 7.03 7.27
C CYS A 56 4.44 8.12 7.09
N ASN A 57 3.48 7.86 6.20
CA ASN A 57 2.37 8.78 5.93
C ASN A 57 1.03 8.09 6.19
N ARG A 58 0.04 8.85 6.66
CA ARG A 58 -1.33 8.33 6.70
C ARG A 58 -1.78 8.09 5.27
N GLN A 59 -2.31 6.91 4.98
CA GLN A 59 -3.13 6.75 3.80
C GLN A 59 -4.39 7.58 4.02
N GLN A 60 -4.40 8.81 3.50
CA GLN A 60 -5.68 9.39 3.13
C GLN A 60 -6.21 8.47 2.04
N LEU A 61 -7.28 7.72 2.33
CA LEU A 61 -8.11 7.17 1.26
C LEU A 61 -8.50 8.36 0.41
N GLN A 62 -7.84 8.50 -0.74
CA GLN A 62 -8.16 9.56 -1.66
C GLN A 62 -9.45 9.12 -2.33
N ILE A 63 -10.57 9.56 -1.77
CA ILE A 63 -11.90 9.35 -2.35
C ILE A 63 -11.85 10.06 -3.70
N GLN A 64 -11.84 9.28 -4.78
CA GLN A 64 -11.90 9.80 -6.14
C GLN A 64 -13.35 10.03 -6.55
N CYS A 65 -14.26 9.20 -6.04
CA CYS A 65 -15.68 9.22 -6.35
C CYS A 65 -16.52 8.74 -5.16
N LEU A 66 -17.76 9.21 -5.09
CA LEU A 66 -18.83 8.69 -4.24
C LEU A 66 -19.88 7.99 -5.10
N GLU A 67 -20.09 8.48 -6.31
CA GLU A 67 -21.01 7.94 -7.31
C GLU A 67 -20.35 7.79 -8.68
N ASN A 68 -21.00 7.08 -9.60
CA ASN A 68 -20.46 6.84 -10.93
C ASN A 68 -20.25 8.15 -11.71
N ASP A 69 -21.14 9.12 -11.52
CA ASP A 69 -21.10 10.41 -12.21
C ASP A 69 -19.91 11.29 -11.80
N ASP A 70 -19.25 10.98 -10.68
CA ASP A 70 -17.98 11.61 -10.30
C ASP A 70 -16.80 11.13 -11.17
N CYS A 71 -16.96 9.99 -11.83
CA CYS A 71 -15.95 9.41 -12.70
C CYS A 71 -16.13 9.87 -14.16
N PRO A 72 -15.06 9.77 -14.98
CA PRO A 72 -15.21 9.79 -16.42
C PRO A 72 -16.22 8.73 -16.92
N SER A 73 -16.90 9.01 -18.03
CA SER A 73 -17.97 8.14 -18.57
C SER A 73 -17.52 6.73 -18.95
N ASP A 74 -16.21 6.50 -19.07
CA ASP A 74 -15.54 5.22 -19.34
C ASP A 74 -15.06 4.47 -18.08
N ARG A 75 -15.37 4.97 -16.87
CA ARG A 75 -14.98 4.37 -15.59
C ARG A 75 -16.18 4.20 -14.68
N THR A 76 -16.07 3.43 -13.60
CA THR A 76 -17.15 3.25 -12.62
C THR A 76 -16.61 3.42 -11.20
N CYS A 77 -17.45 3.86 -10.27
CA CYS A 77 -17.03 4.09 -8.91
C CYS A 77 -17.07 2.80 -8.10
N VAL A 78 -15.89 2.24 -7.82
CA VAL A 78 -15.73 1.02 -7.03
C VAL A 78 -14.88 1.33 -5.81
N LYS A 79 -15.44 1.13 -4.61
CA LYS A 79 -14.73 1.36 -3.33
C LYS A 79 -14.05 2.74 -3.29
N GLN A 80 -14.77 3.78 -3.72
CA GLN A 80 -14.33 5.19 -3.75
C GLN A 80 -13.18 5.49 -4.73
N LYS A 81 -13.00 4.64 -5.74
CA LYS A 81 -11.99 4.80 -6.79
C LYS A 81 -12.61 4.61 -8.17
N CYS A 82 -12.20 5.41 -9.14
CA CYS A 82 -12.67 5.29 -10.52
C CYS A 82 -11.89 4.19 -11.24
N GLU A 83 -12.50 3.02 -11.38
CA GLU A 83 -11.90 1.83 -11.99
C GLU A 83 -12.55 1.50 -13.33
N ASP A 84 -11.84 0.74 -14.16
CA ASP A 84 -12.35 0.29 -15.45
C ASP A 84 -13.35 -0.86 -15.23
N PRO A 85 -14.65 -0.69 -15.56
CA PRO A 85 -15.65 -1.73 -15.37
C PRO A 85 -15.43 -2.96 -16.28
N CYS A 86 -14.57 -2.87 -17.30
CA CYS A 86 -14.27 -3.97 -18.21
C CYS A 86 -13.28 -5.00 -17.64
N TYR A 87 -12.51 -4.65 -16.61
CA TYR A 87 -11.34 -5.44 -16.17
C TYR A 87 -11.68 -6.87 -15.71
N ASP A 88 -12.87 -7.10 -15.16
CA ASP A 88 -13.27 -8.42 -14.61
C ASP A 88 -14.68 -8.88 -15.03
N VAL A 89 -15.27 -8.21 -16.03
CA VAL A 89 -16.65 -8.51 -16.48
C VAL A 89 -16.65 -9.28 -17.80
N CYS A 90 -15.91 -8.82 -18.80
CA CYS A 90 -15.89 -9.43 -20.13
C CYS A 90 -14.73 -10.44 -20.27
N ASN A 91 -14.83 -11.55 -19.55
CA ASN A 91 -13.78 -12.59 -19.50
C ASN A 91 -13.91 -13.66 -20.61
N GLY A 92 -14.87 -13.53 -21.53
CA GLY A 92 -15.02 -14.45 -22.65
C GLY A 92 -13.86 -14.40 -23.65
N ASN A 93 -13.45 -15.56 -24.18
CA ASN A 93 -12.42 -15.62 -25.22
C ASN A 93 -12.89 -14.90 -26.50
N ASN A 94 -11.99 -14.11 -27.11
CA ASN A 94 -12.28 -13.34 -28.32
C ASN A 94 -13.44 -12.35 -28.17
N THR A 95 -13.58 -11.75 -27.00
CA THR A 95 -14.53 -10.68 -26.75
C THR A 95 -13.83 -9.32 -26.70
N SER A 96 -14.63 -8.27 -26.79
CA SER A 96 -14.23 -6.88 -26.66
C SER A 96 -15.19 -6.20 -25.71
N CYS A 97 -14.67 -5.37 -24.81
CA CYS A 97 -15.47 -4.59 -23.88
C CYS A 97 -15.51 -3.13 -24.31
N GLN A 98 -16.70 -2.52 -24.24
CA GLN A 98 -16.90 -1.09 -24.40
C GLN A 98 -17.64 -0.56 -23.17
N VAL A 99 -17.21 0.57 -22.64
CA VAL A 99 -17.93 1.23 -21.53
C VAL A 99 -18.90 2.25 -22.08
N ARG A 100 -20.15 2.21 -21.64
CA ARG A 100 -21.17 3.22 -21.96
C ARG A 100 -21.86 3.64 -20.68
N ASN A 101 -21.74 4.92 -20.32
CA ASN A 101 -22.30 5.49 -19.09
C ASN A 101 -21.95 4.64 -17.87
N HIS A 102 -20.64 4.40 -17.64
CA HIS A 102 -20.13 3.63 -16.50
C HIS A 102 -20.49 2.13 -16.49
N ILE A 103 -21.16 1.62 -17.52
CA ILE A 103 -21.59 0.22 -17.64
C ILE A 103 -20.73 -0.49 -18.71
N PRO A 104 -20.17 -1.68 -18.41
CA PRO A 104 -19.43 -2.48 -19.38
C PRO A 104 -20.40 -3.19 -20.34
N TYR A 105 -20.05 -3.20 -21.61
CA TYR A 105 -20.80 -3.87 -22.67
C TYR A 105 -19.88 -4.79 -23.46
N CYS A 106 -20.08 -6.10 -23.30
CA CYS A 106 -19.26 -7.14 -23.92
C CYS A 106 -19.81 -7.50 -25.31
N ASN A 107 -18.93 -7.60 -26.31
CA ASN A 107 -19.26 -8.07 -27.65
C ASN A 107 -18.25 -9.10 -28.12
N CYS A 108 -18.70 -10.15 -28.81
CA CYS A 108 -17.80 -11.02 -29.56
C CYS A 108 -17.07 -10.23 -30.65
N LYS A 109 -15.78 -10.51 -30.86
CA LYS A 109 -15.03 -9.98 -32.00
C LYS A 109 -15.62 -10.50 -33.32
N PRO A 110 -15.42 -9.79 -34.45
CA PRO A 110 -15.93 -10.22 -35.75
C PRO A 110 -15.52 -11.66 -36.08
N GLY A 111 -16.51 -12.49 -36.44
CA GLY A 111 -16.31 -13.91 -36.76
C GLY A 111 -16.45 -14.88 -35.58
N PHE A 112 -16.68 -14.39 -34.37
CA PHE A 112 -16.95 -15.19 -33.17
C PHE A 112 -18.41 -15.07 -32.74
N PHE A 113 -18.94 -16.13 -32.12
CA PHE A 113 -20.33 -16.23 -31.68
C PHE A 113 -20.38 -16.93 -30.32
N GLY A 114 -21.36 -16.58 -29.49
CA GLY A 114 -21.54 -17.13 -28.15
C GLY A 114 -22.07 -16.08 -27.18
N ASP A 115 -22.11 -16.44 -25.91
CA ASP A 115 -22.32 -15.50 -24.81
C ASP A 115 -20.97 -14.82 -24.50
N PRO A 116 -20.84 -13.49 -24.69
CA PRO A 116 -19.58 -12.75 -24.51
C PRO A 116 -19.19 -12.56 -23.03
#